data_AF-A0A7Z0LGJ8-F1
#
_entry.id   AF-A0A7Z0LGJ8-F1
#
_cell.length_a   1.000
_cell.length_b   1.000
_cell.length_c   1.000
_cell.angle_alpha   90.00
_cell.angle_beta   90.00
_cell.angle_gamma   90.00
#
_symmetry.space_group_name_H-M   'P 1'
#
loop_
_entity.id
_entity.type
_entity.pdbx_description
1 polymer ?
#
loop_
_entity_poly.entity_id
_entity_poly.type
_entity_poly.pdbx_seq_one_letter_code
_entity_poly.pdbx_strand_id
1 'polypeptide(L)'
;MKIKLFTNVFLVIYFLALTFLVYYTMPNLMLHYYPYGDATIFEYFGYAMTKGEKLYVDLFDHKGPIIFFINYFGYIIGGAFGIKFIYLICYFVFLIYVYKISKLFTSKNMVSVITLLIITIIFLNIFESGLGLEGYMLPFITYSFYIYLDYFMNNRYNSLKIILVGFCFGIVFFTKYNMVGLWLILSVVVIILN
;
A
#
# COMPACT_ATOMS: atom_id res chain seq x y z
N MET A 1 17.05 24.37 14.24
CA MET A 1 15.66 24.34 13.73
C MET A 1 15.60 24.39 12.19
N LYS A 2 16.22 25.39 11.53
CA LYS A 2 16.21 25.53 10.05
C LYS A 2 16.75 24.32 9.27
N ILE A 3 17.85 23.70 9.73
CA ILE A 3 18.45 22.52 9.07
C ILE A 3 17.49 21.32 9.09
N LYS A 4 16.86 21.03 10.24
CA LYS A 4 15.89 19.92 10.37
C LYS A 4 14.64 20.14 9.50
N LEU A 5 14.17 21.38 9.41
CA LEU A 5 13.08 21.75 8.51
C LEU A 5 13.47 21.52 7.04
N PHE A 6 14.65 21.97 6.63
CA PHE A 6 15.15 21.77 5.27
C PHE A 6 15.29 20.29 4.90
N THR A 7 15.83 19.47 5.82
CA THR A 7 15.92 18.01 5.63
C THR A 7 14.54 17.36 5.48
N ASN A 8 13.56 17.79 6.27
CA ASN A 8 12.19 17.26 6.18
C ASN A 8 11.54 17.62 4.84
N VAL A 9 11.69 18.87 4.39
CA VAL A 9 11.16 19.32 3.08
C VAL A 9 11.80 18.52 1.95
N PHE A 10 13.13 18.34 1.98
CA PHE A 10 13.84 17.54 0.99
C PHE A 10 13.32 16.09 0.92
N LEU A 11 13.08 15.45 2.08
CA LEU A 11 12.54 14.10 2.14
C LEU A 11 11.12 14.01 1.56
N VAL A 12 10.26 14.99 1.84
CA VAL A 12 8.90 15.03 1.28
C VAL A 12 8.95 15.17 -0.24
N ILE A 13 9.77 16.09 -0.77
CA ILE A 13 9.96 16.25 -2.22
C ILE A 13 10.48 14.96 -2.83
N TYR A 14 11.41 14.29 -2.17
CA TYR A 14 11.97 13.02 -2.63
C TYR A 14 10.90 11.91 -2.69
N PHE A 15 10.04 11.77 -1.68
CA PHE A 15 8.95 10.79 -1.70
C PHE A 15 7.94 11.08 -2.81
N LEU A 16 7.62 12.36 -3.02
CA LEU A 16 6.76 12.81 -4.12
C LEU A 16 7.40 12.49 -5.48
N ALA A 17 8.70 12.71 -5.64
CA ALA A 17 9.41 12.40 -6.88
C ALA A 17 9.38 10.89 -7.20
N LEU A 18 9.62 10.03 -6.21
CA LEU A 18 9.52 8.57 -6.40
C LEU A 18 8.09 8.10 -6.69
N THR A 19 7.09 8.73 -6.07
CA THR A 19 5.68 8.44 -6.33
C THR A 19 5.27 8.90 -7.74
N PHE A 20 5.78 10.04 -8.17
CA PHE A 20 5.56 10.56 -9.52
C PHE A 20 6.20 9.67 -10.59
N LEU A 21 7.37 9.07 -10.30
CA LEU A 21 7.99 8.08 -11.19
C LEU A 21 7.06 6.88 -11.42
N VAL A 22 6.41 6.37 -10.37
CA VAL A 22 5.41 5.30 -10.50
C VAL A 22 4.22 5.77 -11.33
N TYR A 23 3.68 6.96 -11.06
CA TYR A 23 2.58 7.53 -11.86
C TYR A 23 2.91 7.56 -13.36
N TYR A 24 4.12 7.97 -13.72
CA TYR A 24 4.56 8.07 -15.12
C TYR A 24 4.57 6.71 -15.84
N THR A 25 4.70 5.60 -15.10
CA THR A 25 4.65 4.24 -15.66
C THR A 25 3.24 3.66 -15.78
N MET A 26 2.22 4.32 -15.22
CA MET A 26 0.83 3.82 -15.23
C MET A 26 0.10 4.20 -16.54
N PRO A 27 -0.64 3.28 -17.18
CA PRO A 27 -1.43 3.58 -18.36
C PRO A 27 -2.62 4.47 -18.01
N ASN A 28 -3.13 5.27 -18.96
CA ASN A 28 -4.24 6.20 -18.72
C ASN A 28 -5.56 5.51 -18.31
N LEU A 29 -5.87 4.37 -18.92
CA LEU A 29 -7.03 3.53 -18.61
C LEU A 29 -6.59 2.07 -18.67
N MET A 30 -6.89 1.25 -17.66
CA MET A 30 -6.46 -0.16 -17.68
C MET A 30 -7.25 -0.97 -18.70
N LEU A 31 -8.54 -0.66 -18.84
CA LEU A 31 -9.40 -1.33 -19.79
C LEU A 31 -8.90 -1.30 -21.24
N HIS A 32 -8.21 -0.24 -21.67
CA HIS A 32 -7.60 -0.18 -23.01
C HIS A 32 -6.21 -0.80 -23.08
N TYR A 33 -5.47 -0.79 -21.96
CA TYR A 33 -4.09 -1.24 -21.92
C TYR A 33 -3.98 -2.77 -21.76
N TYR A 34 -4.78 -3.35 -20.87
CA TYR A 34 -4.76 -4.76 -20.56
C TYR A 34 -6.18 -5.29 -20.22
N PRO A 35 -7.05 -5.47 -21.24
CA PRO A 35 -8.49 -5.70 -21.05
C PRO A 35 -8.84 -6.99 -20.29
N TYR A 36 -7.90 -7.93 -20.17
CA TYR A 36 -8.12 -9.24 -19.56
C TYR A 36 -7.42 -9.43 -18.20
N GLY A 37 -6.84 -8.38 -17.62
CA GLY A 37 -6.19 -8.46 -16.31
C GLY A 37 -7.12 -8.16 -15.13
N ASP A 38 -6.76 -8.69 -13.96
CA ASP A 38 -7.44 -8.47 -12.67
C ASP A 38 -7.72 -6.97 -12.42
N ALA A 39 -6.75 -6.09 -12.69
CA ALA A 39 -6.87 -4.65 -12.51
C ALA A 39 -8.02 -4.02 -13.34
N THR A 40 -8.26 -4.52 -14.55
CA THR A 40 -9.36 -4.05 -15.41
C THR A 40 -10.71 -4.48 -14.86
N ILE A 41 -10.82 -5.68 -14.30
CA ILE A 41 -12.03 -6.16 -13.63
C ILE A 41 -12.32 -5.28 -12.41
N PHE A 42 -11.31 -4.96 -11.61
CA PHE A 42 -11.48 -4.08 -10.44
C PHE A 42 -11.94 -2.67 -10.82
N GLU A 43 -11.36 -2.09 -11.88
CA GLU A 43 -11.77 -0.80 -12.43
C GLU A 43 -13.22 -0.84 -12.94
N TYR A 44 -13.59 -1.89 -13.68
CA TYR A 44 -14.95 -2.08 -14.19
C TYR A 44 -15.97 -2.23 -13.05
N PHE A 45 -15.68 -3.04 -12.04
CA PHE A 45 -16.56 -3.21 -10.88
C PHE A 45 -16.74 -1.87 -10.15
N GLY A 46 -15.67 -1.12 -9.98
CA GLY A 46 -15.72 0.23 -9.44
C GLY A 46 -16.68 1.13 -10.22
N TYR A 47 -16.59 1.14 -11.54
CA TYR A 47 -17.52 1.85 -12.41
C TYR A 47 -18.97 1.35 -12.29
N ALA A 48 -19.20 0.05 -12.42
CA ALA A 48 -20.52 -0.56 -12.42
C ALA A 48 -21.26 -0.33 -11.08
N MET A 49 -20.55 -0.38 -9.96
CA MET A 49 -21.09 -0.02 -8.64
C MET A 49 -21.56 1.44 -8.58
N THR A 50 -20.95 2.38 -9.32
CA THR A 50 -21.48 3.76 -9.45
C THR A 50 -22.76 3.86 -10.26
N LYS A 51 -23.12 2.82 -11.03
CA LYS A 51 -24.37 2.70 -11.78
C LYS A 51 -25.47 1.96 -11.01
N GLY A 52 -25.20 1.58 -9.76
CA GLY A 52 -26.16 0.91 -8.88
C GLY A 52 -26.08 -0.60 -8.87
N GLU A 53 -25.12 -1.20 -9.59
CA GLU A 53 -24.88 -2.63 -9.55
C GLU A 53 -24.32 -3.04 -8.17
N LYS A 54 -24.85 -4.13 -7.62
CA LYS A 54 -24.51 -4.64 -6.29
C LYS A 54 -23.42 -5.70 -6.39
N LEU A 55 -22.34 -5.49 -5.65
CA LEU A 55 -21.26 -6.46 -5.52
C LEU A 55 -21.78 -7.81 -4.98
N TYR A 56 -21.35 -8.90 -5.60
CA TYR A 56 -21.74 -10.30 -5.35
C TYR A 56 -23.21 -10.66 -5.60
N VAL A 57 -23.99 -9.74 -6.17
CA VAL A 57 -25.35 -10.02 -6.64
C VAL A 57 -25.41 -9.86 -8.15
N ASP A 58 -25.04 -8.67 -8.62
CA ASP A 58 -25.00 -8.32 -10.05
C ASP A 58 -23.57 -8.52 -10.60
N LEU A 59 -22.56 -8.27 -9.77
CA LEU A 59 -21.13 -8.36 -10.11
C LEU A 59 -20.44 -9.46 -9.31
N PHE A 60 -20.00 -10.54 -9.95
CA PHE A 60 -19.38 -11.67 -9.26
C PHE A 60 -17.88 -11.81 -9.55
N ASP A 61 -17.09 -11.95 -8.48
CA ASP A 61 -15.67 -12.33 -8.51
C ASP A 61 -15.32 -13.10 -7.22
N HIS A 62 -14.19 -13.83 -7.24
CA HIS A 62 -13.70 -14.64 -6.12
C HIS A 62 -12.70 -13.89 -5.21
N LYS A 63 -12.26 -12.67 -5.55
CA LYS A 63 -11.48 -11.81 -4.63
C LYS A 63 -12.37 -11.26 -3.52
N GLY A 64 -11.73 -10.82 -2.43
CA GLY A 64 -12.44 -10.20 -1.32
C GLY A 64 -12.98 -8.80 -1.65
N PRO A 65 -13.99 -8.31 -0.91
CA PRO A 65 -14.77 -7.12 -1.27
C PRO A 65 -13.97 -5.81 -1.30
N ILE A 66 -12.91 -5.74 -0.50
CA ILE A 66 -12.21 -4.47 -0.22
C ILE A 66 -11.59 -3.87 -1.49
N ILE A 67 -11.06 -4.69 -2.41
CA ILE A 67 -10.48 -4.19 -3.66
C ILE A 67 -11.54 -3.47 -4.53
N PHE A 68 -12.75 -3.98 -4.57
CA PHE A 68 -13.84 -3.41 -5.35
C PHE A 68 -14.33 -2.10 -4.73
N PHE A 69 -14.43 -2.03 -3.39
CA PHE A 69 -14.74 -0.77 -2.71
C PHE A 69 -13.67 0.30 -2.93
N ILE A 70 -12.38 -0.07 -2.90
CA ILE A 70 -11.28 0.86 -3.22
C ILE A 70 -11.45 1.44 -4.62
N ASN A 71 -11.75 0.60 -5.62
CA ASN A 71 -11.95 1.04 -6.99
C ASN A 71 -13.24 1.86 -7.16
N TYR A 72 -14.33 1.47 -6.50
CA TYR A 72 -15.57 2.24 -6.46
C TYR A 72 -15.37 3.66 -5.92
N PHE A 73 -14.70 3.81 -4.77
CA PHE A 73 -14.38 5.12 -4.23
C PHE A 73 -13.43 5.90 -5.14
N GLY A 74 -12.44 5.23 -5.73
CA GLY A 74 -11.57 5.84 -6.74
C GLY A 74 -12.36 6.39 -7.92
N TYR A 75 -13.34 5.63 -8.39
CA TYR A 75 -14.18 6.04 -9.51
C TYR A 75 -15.08 7.24 -9.14
N ILE A 76 -15.62 7.29 -7.92
CA ILE A 76 -16.37 8.45 -7.41
C ILE A 76 -15.49 9.72 -7.38
N ILE A 77 -14.23 9.59 -6.96
CA ILE A 77 -13.30 10.73 -6.84
C ILE A 77 -12.98 11.35 -8.20
N GLY A 78 -12.81 10.53 -9.24
CA GLY A 78 -12.39 11.04 -10.55
C GLY A 78 -12.23 9.97 -11.62
N GLY A 79 -13.10 8.96 -11.64
CA GLY A 79 -13.02 7.83 -12.57
C GLY A 79 -11.70 7.07 -12.45
N ALA A 80 -11.17 6.65 -13.59
CA ALA A 80 -9.87 5.98 -13.71
C ALA A 80 -8.71 6.76 -13.04
N PHE A 81 -8.76 8.10 -13.11
CA PHE A 81 -7.74 8.94 -12.47
C PHE A 81 -7.84 8.88 -10.95
N GLY A 82 -9.05 8.89 -10.39
CA GLY A 82 -9.26 8.77 -8.95
C GLY A 82 -8.80 7.42 -8.39
N ILE A 83 -8.99 6.33 -9.14
CA ILE A 83 -8.46 5.00 -8.81
C ILE A 83 -6.93 5.02 -8.68
N LYS A 84 -6.24 5.63 -9.64
CA LYS A 84 -4.78 5.81 -9.60
C LYS A 84 -4.35 6.72 -8.46
N PHE A 85 -5.10 7.79 -8.21
CA PHE A 85 -4.80 8.71 -7.14
C PHE A 85 -4.78 7.98 -5.79
N ILE A 86 -5.75 7.10 -5.53
CA ILE A 86 -5.72 6.22 -4.33
C ILE A 86 -4.49 5.31 -4.35
N TYR A 87 -4.17 4.69 -5.48
CA TYR A 87 -2.98 3.82 -5.59
C TYR A 87 -1.68 4.56 -5.25
N LEU A 88 -1.52 5.80 -5.74
CA LEU A 88 -0.36 6.64 -5.46
C LEU A 88 -0.30 7.06 -3.99
N ILE A 89 -1.44 7.29 -3.33
CA ILE A 89 -1.49 7.49 -1.88
C ILE A 89 -0.99 6.24 -1.15
N CYS A 90 -1.46 5.06 -1.53
CA CYS A 90 -0.99 3.79 -0.95
C CYS A 90 0.52 3.62 -1.12
N TYR A 91 1.05 3.90 -2.31
CA TYR A 91 2.48 3.83 -2.59
C TYR A 91 3.29 4.87 -1.79
N PHE A 92 2.80 6.10 -1.68
CA PHE A 92 3.44 7.14 -0.87
C PHE A 92 3.50 6.75 0.61
N VAL A 93 2.40 6.23 1.17
CA VAL A 93 2.35 5.75 2.56
C VAL A 93 3.26 4.54 2.76
N PHE A 94 3.35 3.64 1.78
CA PHE A 94 4.32 2.55 1.76
C PHE A 94 5.76 3.08 1.89
N LEU A 95 6.16 4.09 1.11
CA LEU A 95 7.48 4.70 1.21
C LEU A 95 7.75 5.31 2.60
N ILE A 96 6.75 5.91 3.25
CA ILE A 96 6.89 6.43 4.63
C ILE A 96 7.26 5.30 5.59
N TYR A 97 6.61 4.13 5.48
CA TYR A 97 6.90 3.01 6.38
C TYR A 97 8.20 2.30 6.05
N VAL A 98 8.58 2.20 4.77
CA VAL A 98 9.93 1.74 4.38
C VAL A 98 11.00 2.65 4.97
N TYR A 99 10.81 3.97 4.92
CA TYR A 99 11.72 4.92 5.56
C TYR A 99 11.80 4.70 7.07
N LYS A 100 10.66 4.57 7.76
CA LYS A 100 10.61 4.32 9.20
C LYS A 100 11.29 3.02 9.59
N ILE A 101 11.08 1.95 8.83
CA ILE A 101 11.75 0.65 9.01
C ILE A 101 13.26 0.83 8.86
N SER A 102 13.72 1.50 7.80
CA SER A 102 15.16 1.80 7.62
C SER A 102 15.74 2.55 8.83
N LYS A 103 15.00 3.51 9.41
CA LYS A 103 15.42 4.25 10.61
C LYS A 103 15.53 3.41 11.88
N LEU A 104 14.92 2.22 11.95
CA LEU A 104 15.15 1.28 13.06
C LEU A 104 16.56 0.68 13.01
N PHE A 105 17.14 0.53 11.82
CA PHE A 105 18.46 -0.08 11.62
C PHE A 105 19.61 0.93 11.47
N THR A 106 19.32 2.19 11.14
CA THR A 106 20.36 3.20 10.93
C THR A 106 19.93 4.62 11.27
N SER A 107 20.85 5.38 11.90
CA SER A 107 20.68 6.80 12.16
C SER A 107 21.00 7.68 10.92
N LYS A 108 21.65 7.13 9.89
CA LYS A 108 22.11 7.88 8.71
C LYS A 108 20.98 8.06 7.67
N ASN A 109 20.56 9.30 7.45
CA ASN A 109 19.48 9.61 6.49
C ASN A 109 19.81 9.20 5.04
N MET A 110 21.08 9.29 4.64
CA MET A 110 21.52 8.92 3.29
C MET A 110 21.26 7.43 2.99
N VAL A 111 21.45 6.55 3.98
CA VAL A 111 21.16 5.12 3.81
C VAL A 111 19.66 4.92 3.56
N SER A 112 18.79 5.57 4.33
CA SER A 112 17.34 5.49 4.14
C SER A 112 16.88 6.03 2.79
N VAL A 113 17.50 7.11 2.29
CA VAL A 113 17.21 7.64 0.94
C VAL A 113 17.59 6.62 -0.13
N ILE A 114 18.78 6.01 -0.03
CA ILE A 114 19.22 4.97 -0.97
C ILE A 114 18.31 3.73 -0.90
N THR A 115 17.89 3.31 0.30
CA THR A 115 16.94 2.20 0.47
C THR A 115 15.64 2.46 -0.27
N LEU A 116 15.08 3.66 -0.18
CA LEU A 116 13.83 4.01 -0.89
C LEU A 116 14.00 3.99 -2.41
N LEU A 117 15.15 4.43 -2.92
CA LEU A 117 15.45 4.32 -4.35
C LEU A 117 15.48 2.87 -4.81
N ILE A 118 16.22 2.01 -4.10
CA ILE A 118 16.34 0.58 -4.41
C ILE A 118 14.97 -0.09 -4.36
N ILE A 119 14.19 0.17 -3.31
CA ILE A 119 12.83 -0.37 -3.18
C ILE A 119 11.92 0.10 -4.32
N THR A 120 12.04 1.37 -4.74
CA THR A 120 11.27 1.88 -5.90
C THR A 120 11.69 1.18 -7.20
N ILE A 121 12.98 0.96 -7.42
CA ILE A 121 13.47 0.22 -8.59
C ILE A 121 12.95 -1.22 -8.58
N ILE A 122 13.02 -1.91 -7.45
CA ILE A 122 12.48 -3.28 -7.31
C ILE A 122 10.97 -3.28 -7.57
N PHE A 123 10.25 -2.33 -6.99
CA PHE A 123 8.81 -2.18 -7.20
C PHE A 123 8.50 -2.04 -8.68
N LEU A 124 9.15 -1.11 -9.39
CA LEU A 124 8.93 -0.87 -10.82
C LEU A 124 9.23 -2.09 -11.72
N ASN A 125 10.11 -3.01 -11.29
CA ASN A 125 10.38 -4.24 -12.04
C ASN A 125 9.31 -5.33 -11.84
N ILE A 126 8.61 -5.31 -10.71
CA ILE A 126 7.54 -6.27 -10.38
C ILE A 126 6.15 -5.67 -10.70
N PHE A 127 6.10 -4.35 -10.87
CA PHE A 127 4.92 -3.58 -11.17
C PHE A 127 4.38 -3.93 -12.56
N GLU A 128 3.36 -4.77 -12.62
CA GLU A 128 2.66 -5.13 -13.86
C GLU A 128 1.78 -3.97 -14.36
N SER A 129 2.40 -2.86 -14.77
CA SER A 129 1.76 -1.64 -15.31
C SER A 129 0.83 -0.86 -14.36
N GLY A 130 0.53 -1.39 -13.17
CA GLY A 130 -0.15 -0.70 -12.09
C GLY A 130 -1.54 -1.22 -11.77
N LEU A 131 -2.13 -0.72 -10.68
CA LEU A 131 -3.46 -1.09 -10.19
C LEU A 131 -3.65 -2.57 -9.78
N GLY A 132 -2.58 -3.38 -9.82
CA GLY A 132 -2.53 -4.67 -9.16
C GLY A 132 -2.88 -4.52 -7.68
N LEU A 133 -3.76 -5.38 -7.17
CA LEU A 133 -4.32 -5.24 -5.83
C LEU A 133 -3.25 -5.18 -4.73
N GLU A 134 -2.11 -5.83 -4.97
CA GLU A 134 -0.97 -5.91 -4.06
C GLU A 134 -0.46 -4.52 -3.66
N GLY A 135 -0.44 -3.57 -4.60
CA GLY A 135 0.02 -2.20 -4.33
C GLY A 135 -0.86 -1.44 -3.36
N TYR A 136 -2.17 -1.67 -3.37
CA TYR A 136 -3.08 -1.09 -2.38
C TYR A 136 -2.84 -1.67 -0.98
N MET A 137 -2.33 -2.90 -0.89
CA MET A 137 -2.11 -3.61 0.38
C MET A 137 -0.75 -3.28 1.04
N LEU A 138 0.23 -2.83 0.25
CA LEU A 138 1.57 -2.46 0.73
C LEU A 138 1.63 -1.53 1.95
N PRO A 139 0.84 -0.43 2.05
CA PRO A 139 0.90 0.44 3.23
C PRO A 139 0.46 -0.28 4.51
N PHE A 140 -0.52 -1.19 4.43
CA PHE A 140 -1.03 -1.94 5.59
C PHE A 140 -0.03 -3.00 6.06
N ILE A 141 0.61 -3.68 5.09
CA ILE A 141 1.66 -4.67 5.35
C ILE A 141 2.88 -3.98 5.97
N THR A 142 3.38 -2.90 5.38
CA THR A 142 4.58 -2.22 5.87
C THR A 142 4.36 -1.45 7.17
N TYR A 143 3.16 -0.89 7.39
CA TYR A 143 2.79 -0.38 8.71
C TYR A 143 2.89 -1.47 9.77
N SER A 144 2.25 -2.61 9.53
CA SER A 144 2.21 -3.70 10.49
C SER A 144 3.62 -4.25 10.76
N PHE A 145 4.41 -4.41 9.70
CA PHE A 145 5.80 -4.84 9.81
C PHE A 145 6.63 -3.87 10.66
N TYR A 146 6.48 -2.57 10.44
CA TYR A 146 7.15 -1.55 11.24
C TYR A 146 6.81 -1.67 12.73
N ILE A 147 5.54 -1.91 13.09
CA ILE A 147 5.14 -2.08 14.49
C ILE A 147 5.75 -3.34 15.10
N TYR A 148 5.74 -4.47 14.40
CA TYR A 148 6.41 -5.69 14.87
C TYR A 148 7.92 -5.47 15.08
N LEU A 149 8.60 -4.81 14.14
CA LEU A 149 10.02 -4.53 14.26
C LEU A 149 10.34 -3.56 15.42
N ASP A 150 9.56 -2.50 15.59
CA ASP A 150 9.74 -1.57 16.72
C ASP A 150 9.51 -2.26 18.07
N TYR A 151 8.58 -3.22 18.12
CA TYR A 151 8.40 -4.10 19.28
C TYR A 151 9.64 -4.96 19.51
N PHE A 152 10.08 -5.76 18.54
CA PHE A 152 11.21 -6.67 18.72
C PHE A 152 12.55 -5.98 18.99
N MET A 153 12.78 -4.81 18.39
CA MET A 153 14.07 -4.11 18.52
C MET A 153 14.13 -3.20 19.75
N ASN A 154 13.01 -2.59 20.13
CA ASN A 154 12.99 -1.54 21.15
C ASN A 154 12.06 -1.85 22.34
N ASN A 155 11.38 -3.00 22.36
CA ASN A 155 10.33 -3.36 23.32
C ASN A 155 9.23 -2.29 23.43
N ARG A 156 8.95 -1.60 22.33
CA ARG A 156 7.93 -0.55 22.27
C ARG A 156 6.63 -1.10 21.77
N TYR A 157 5.58 -0.97 22.58
CA TYR A 157 4.22 -1.29 22.18
C TYR A 157 3.25 -0.21 22.64
N ASN A 158 2.14 -0.08 21.91
CA ASN A 158 1.05 0.82 22.23
C ASN A 158 -0.26 0.17 21.77
N SER A 159 -1.26 0.11 22.66
CA SER A 159 -2.53 -0.58 22.40
C SER A 159 -3.23 -0.09 21.14
N LEU A 160 -3.23 1.23 20.86
CA LEU A 160 -3.83 1.78 19.64
C LEU A 160 -3.08 1.31 18.39
N LYS A 161 -1.74 1.25 18.43
CA LYS A 161 -0.94 0.73 17.30
C LYS A 161 -1.23 -0.75 17.06
N ILE A 162 -1.40 -1.54 18.12
CA ILE A 162 -1.74 -2.97 18.01
C ILE A 162 -3.16 -3.16 17.42
N ILE A 163 -4.14 -2.38 17.87
CA ILE A 163 -5.49 -2.40 17.28
C ILE A 163 -5.42 -2.07 15.78
N LEU A 164 -4.63 -1.06 15.40
CA LEU A 164 -4.43 -0.72 14.00
C LEU A 164 -3.72 -1.83 13.22
N VAL A 165 -2.80 -2.58 13.82
CA VAL A 165 -2.21 -3.79 13.19
C VAL A 165 -3.29 -4.84 12.89
N GLY A 166 -4.21 -5.08 13.82
CA GLY A 166 -5.36 -5.97 13.61
C GLY A 166 -6.32 -5.46 12.53
N PHE A 167 -6.55 -4.14 12.48
CA PHE A 167 -7.34 -3.52 11.42
C PHE A 167 -6.67 -3.69 10.03
N CYS A 168 -5.35 -3.50 9.96
CA CYS A 168 -4.57 -3.74 8.75
C CYS A 168 -4.65 -5.21 8.29
N PHE A 169 -4.59 -6.16 9.24
CA PHE A 169 -4.83 -7.57 8.96
C PHE A 169 -6.20 -7.79 8.33
N GLY A 170 -7.27 -7.21 8.91
CA GLY A 170 -8.63 -7.33 8.40
C GLY A 170 -8.75 -6.81 6.96
N ILE A 171 -8.23 -5.62 6.68
CA ILE A 171 -8.22 -5.04 5.32
C ILE A 171 -7.54 -5.99 4.33
N VAL A 172 -6.35 -6.48 4.65
CA VAL A 172 -5.59 -7.36 3.74
C VAL A 172 -6.28 -8.72 3.59
N PHE A 173 -6.78 -9.29 4.68
CA PHE A 173 -7.52 -10.56 4.68
C PHE A 173 -8.75 -10.50 3.77
N PHE A 174 -9.58 -9.46 3.91
CA PHE A 174 -10.78 -9.23 3.09
C PHE A 174 -10.48 -8.62 1.71
N THR A 175 -9.21 -8.44 1.35
CA THR A 175 -8.80 -8.14 -0.04
C THR A 175 -8.30 -9.42 -0.70
N LYS A 176 -7.29 -10.06 -0.10
CA LYS A 176 -6.64 -11.27 -0.58
C LYS A 176 -6.00 -12.01 0.59
N TYR A 177 -6.68 -13.06 1.05
CA TYR A 177 -6.29 -13.83 2.24
C TYR A 177 -4.87 -14.40 2.17
N ASN A 178 -4.32 -14.68 1.00
CA ASN A 178 -2.96 -15.22 0.87
C ASN A 178 -1.83 -14.22 1.21
N MET A 179 -2.15 -12.94 1.41
CA MET A 179 -1.19 -11.89 1.76
C MET A 179 -1.01 -11.70 3.29
N VAL A 180 -1.71 -12.48 4.12
CA VAL A 180 -1.71 -12.28 5.59
C VAL A 180 -0.57 -12.96 6.34
N GLY A 181 0.34 -13.63 5.63
CA GLY A 181 1.42 -14.42 6.23
C GLY A 181 2.25 -13.68 7.27
N LEU A 182 2.48 -12.37 7.07
CA LEU A 182 3.21 -11.52 8.01
C LEU A 182 2.59 -11.54 9.41
N TRP A 183 1.27 -11.36 9.52
CA TRP A 183 0.59 -11.31 10.82
C TRP A 183 0.58 -12.67 11.50
N LEU A 184 0.33 -13.74 10.74
CA LEU A 184 0.29 -15.09 11.30
C LEU A 184 1.65 -15.47 11.90
N ILE A 185 2.73 -15.27 11.14
CA ILE A 185 4.08 -15.65 11.57
C ILE A 185 4.55 -14.76 12.73
N LEU A 186 4.47 -13.43 12.59
CA LEU A 186 5.03 -12.53 13.60
C LEU A 186 4.20 -12.53 14.90
N SER A 187 2.88 -12.73 14.85
CA SER A 187 2.07 -12.89 16.07
C SER A 187 2.46 -14.15 16.84
N VAL A 188 2.67 -15.27 16.14
CA VAL A 188 3.13 -16.53 16.76
C VAL A 188 4.50 -16.33 17.41
N VAL A 189 5.42 -15.64 16.74
CA VAL A 189 6.74 -15.31 17.30
C VAL A 189 6.60 -14.47 18.58
N VAL A 190 5.72 -13.46 18.60
CA VAL A 190 5.46 -12.67 19.83
C VAL A 190 4.95 -13.55 20.96
N ILE A 191 4.05 -14.50 20.69
CA ILE A 191 3.50 -15.42 21.70
C ILE A 191 4.58 -16.35 22.26
N ILE A 192 5.52 -16.81 21.43
CA ILE A 192 6.58 -17.73 21.86
C ILE A 192 7.65 -17.01 22.70
N LEU A 193 7.93 -15.73 22.40
CA LEU A 193 8.97 -14.96 23.07
C LEU A 193 8.52 -14.29 24.38
N ASN A 194 7.22 -14.29 24.68
CA ASN A 194 6.64 -13.73 25.91
C ASN A 194 6.18 -14.84 26.87
#